data_AF-A0A1G5XIV8-F1
#
_entry.id   AF-A0A1G5XIV8-F1
#
_cell.length_a   1.000
_cell.length_b   1.000
_cell.length_c   1.000
_cell.angle_alpha   90.00
_cell.angle_beta   90.00
_cell.angle_gamma   90.00
#
_symmetry.space_group_name_H-M   'P 1'
#
loop_
_entity.id
_entity.type
_entity.pdbx_description
1 polymer ?
#
loop_
_entity_poly.entity_id
_entity_poly.type
_entity_poly.pdbx_seq_one_letter_code
_entity_poly.pdbx_strand_id
1 'polypeptide(L)'
;MSTIGHFVYFINCVKDSLSFSDAEEFTAKIRNDFDFRLKVQKFVYISKYFGWNHSYKYILYIRGPYSSALADEYYNEDILKYSPLEIEGFDSNSFNDFVGGKTIPYLESASTILYYMDIEENFTRSDAIQKLQMIKPHIDSEIVRNAYEDIIRLNFFKNKNLYEIVVIDENLDNKKEILLNQINAYVNYFSDFGKCNNSIIVSGSLDYLSMVLEKETLDLEMKNDLLELLSNYVSDVKKIYDLSDGNPRVFEYMNLNSLENKFNRIQDYISQELGIFPRLYDSEFELDEGD
;
A
#
# COMPACT_ATOMS: atom_id res chain seq x y z
N MET A 1 19.22 -26.80 -5.17
CA MET A 1 17.91 -27.50 -5.26
C MET A 1 17.42 -27.39 -6.69
N SER A 2 16.75 -28.42 -7.23
CA SER A 2 16.22 -28.37 -8.60
C SER A 2 15.06 -27.37 -8.65
N THR A 3 15.28 -26.18 -9.20
CA THR A 3 14.26 -25.14 -9.40
C THR A 3 13.13 -25.63 -10.32
N ILE A 4 13.49 -26.46 -11.31
CA ILE A 4 12.56 -26.98 -12.31
C ILE A 4 11.50 -27.90 -11.69
N GLY A 5 11.88 -28.81 -10.76
CA GLY A 5 10.91 -29.70 -10.11
C GLY A 5 9.86 -28.94 -9.28
N HIS A 6 10.29 -27.92 -8.55
CA HIS A 6 9.38 -27.02 -7.82
C HIS A 6 8.48 -26.23 -8.77
N PHE A 7 9.02 -25.75 -9.89
CA PHE A 7 8.20 -25.06 -10.89
C PHE A 7 7.13 -25.99 -11.50
N VAL A 8 7.45 -27.25 -11.81
CA VAL A 8 6.45 -28.23 -12.27
C VAL A 8 5.36 -28.47 -11.21
N TYR A 9 5.72 -28.55 -9.93
CA TYR A 9 4.74 -28.62 -8.85
C TYR A 9 3.86 -27.36 -8.80
N PHE A 10 4.47 -26.17 -8.86
CA PHE A 10 3.74 -24.90 -8.88
C PHE A 10 2.75 -24.84 -10.04
N ILE A 11 3.16 -25.20 -11.26
CA ILE A 11 2.31 -25.25 -12.44
C ILE A 11 1.09 -26.16 -12.20
N ASN A 12 1.28 -27.33 -11.60
CA ASN A 12 0.17 -28.21 -11.25
C ASN A 12 -0.79 -27.60 -10.24
N CYS A 13 -0.30 -26.82 -9.27
CA CYS A 13 -1.13 -26.13 -8.27
C CYS A 13 -1.98 -25.00 -8.87
N VAL A 14 -1.51 -24.36 -9.93
CA VAL A 14 -2.13 -23.12 -10.47
C VAL A 14 -2.79 -23.31 -11.82
N LYS A 15 -2.92 -24.57 -12.28
CA LYS A 15 -3.40 -24.89 -13.63
C LYS A 15 -4.79 -24.36 -13.94
N ASP A 16 -5.68 -24.40 -12.95
CA ASP A 16 -7.05 -23.90 -13.09
C ASP A 16 -7.05 -22.36 -13.17
N SER A 17 -6.24 -21.70 -12.34
CA SER A 17 -6.03 -20.24 -12.35
C SER A 17 -5.38 -19.72 -13.63
N LEU A 18 -4.54 -20.53 -14.27
CA LEU A 18 -3.95 -20.26 -15.58
C LEU A 18 -4.80 -20.80 -16.75
N SER A 19 -5.91 -21.48 -16.45
CA SER A 19 -6.87 -22.02 -17.41
C SER A 19 -6.24 -23.00 -18.42
N PHE A 20 -5.46 -23.98 -17.96
CA PHE A 20 -5.01 -25.10 -18.80
C PHE A 20 -5.32 -26.45 -18.14
N SER A 21 -5.54 -27.47 -18.97
CA SER A 21 -5.99 -28.79 -18.53
C SER A 21 -4.82 -29.75 -18.25
N ASP A 22 -3.76 -29.68 -19.05
CA ASP A 22 -2.60 -30.56 -18.93
C ASP A 22 -1.28 -29.87 -19.33
N ALA A 23 -0.20 -30.64 -19.17
CA ALA A 23 1.17 -30.26 -19.48
C ALA A 23 1.41 -29.89 -20.95
N GLU A 24 0.73 -30.57 -21.89
CA GLU A 24 0.87 -30.32 -23.32
C GLU A 24 0.23 -28.98 -23.69
N GLU A 25 -0.98 -28.71 -23.17
CA GLU A 25 -1.66 -27.42 -23.31
C GLU A 25 -0.84 -26.28 -22.69
N PHE A 26 -0.28 -26.49 -21.49
CA PHE A 26 0.61 -25.50 -20.86
C PHE A 26 1.77 -25.12 -21.78
N THR A 27 2.47 -26.13 -22.32
CA THR A 27 3.64 -25.92 -23.19
C THR A 27 3.24 -25.23 -24.50
N ALA A 28 2.10 -25.62 -25.08
CA ALA A 28 1.56 -24.96 -26.27
C ALA A 28 1.23 -23.48 -26.02
N LYS A 29 0.62 -23.16 -24.87
CA LYS A 29 0.32 -21.78 -24.47
C LYS A 29 1.58 -20.96 -24.22
N ILE A 30 2.57 -21.49 -23.49
CA ILE A 30 3.86 -20.81 -23.31
C ILE A 30 4.48 -20.42 -24.65
N ARG A 31 4.44 -21.30 -25.66
CA ARG A 31 5.04 -21.03 -26.97
C ARG A 31 4.27 -19.95 -27.75
N ASN A 32 2.95 -20.06 -27.76
CA ASN A 32 2.13 -19.31 -28.72
C ASN A 32 1.45 -18.08 -28.14
N ASP A 33 1.34 -17.97 -26.81
CA ASP A 33 0.60 -16.91 -26.13
C ASP A 33 1.53 -16.04 -25.26
N PHE A 34 1.70 -14.78 -25.68
CA PHE A 34 2.51 -13.80 -24.97
C PHE A 34 1.91 -13.42 -23.61
N ASP A 35 0.60 -13.27 -23.53
CA ASP A 35 -0.12 -12.89 -22.32
C ASP A 35 -0.06 -14.01 -21.29
N PHE A 36 -0.12 -15.26 -21.74
CA PHE A 36 0.10 -16.42 -20.89
C PHE A 36 1.49 -16.41 -20.24
N ARG A 37 2.54 -16.11 -21.01
CA ARG A 37 3.91 -15.99 -20.47
C ARG A 37 4.03 -14.85 -19.45
N LEU A 38 3.37 -13.72 -19.71
CA LEU A 38 3.32 -12.61 -18.75
C LEU A 38 2.66 -13.05 -17.44
N LYS A 39 1.52 -13.75 -17.51
CA LYS A 39 0.85 -14.29 -16.32
C LYS A 39 1.77 -15.21 -15.53
N VAL A 40 2.45 -16.16 -16.18
CA VAL A 40 3.39 -17.07 -15.52
C VAL A 40 4.49 -16.32 -14.78
N GLN A 41 5.08 -15.29 -15.42
CA GLN A 41 6.08 -14.44 -14.76
C GLN A 41 5.53 -13.77 -13.49
N LYS A 42 4.26 -13.32 -13.50
CA LYS A 42 3.64 -12.65 -12.33
C LYS A 42 3.29 -13.65 -11.26
N PHE A 43 2.74 -14.79 -11.65
CA PHE A 43 2.34 -15.86 -10.76
C PHE A 43 3.54 -16.35 -9.95
N VAL A 44 4.65 -16.66 -10.62
CA VAL A 44 5.88 -17.08 -9.92
C VAL A 44 6.39 -15.95 -9.03
N TYR A 45 6.48 -14.71 -9.51
CA TYR A 45 6.93 -13.60 -8.68
C TYR A 45 6.10 -13.42 -7.39
N ILE A 46 4.78 -13.51 -7.50
CA ILE A 46 3.84 -13.35 -6.37
C ILE A 46 3.94 -14.55 -5.41
N SER A 47 4.24 -15.74 -5.91
CA SER A 47 4.27 -16.98 -5.11
C SER A 47 5.24 -16.95 -3.93
N LYS A 48 6.30 -16.12 -3.97
CA LYS A 48 7.20 -15.92 -2.82
C LYS A 48 6.48 -15.37 -1.60
N TYR A 49 5.46 -14.54 -1.80
CA TYR A 49 4.58 -14.04 -0.75
C TYR A 49 3.56 -15.07 -0.29
N PHE A 50 3.62 -16.30 -0.78
CA PHE A 50 2.80 -17.44 -0.35
C PHE A 50 3.67 -18.61 0.11
N GLY A 51 4.97 -18.40 0.32
CA GLY A 51 5.88 -19.39 0.90
C GLY A 51 6.81 -20.07 -0.10
N TRP A 52 6.69 -19.80 -1.41
CA TRP A 52 7.66 -20.33 -2.37
C TRP A 52 8.93 -19.48 -2.44
N ASN A 53 9.93 -19.84 -1.64
CA ASN A 53 11.22 -19.14 -1.61
C ASN A 53 12.15 -19.53 -2.77
N HIS A 54 11.82 -19.11 -3.99
CA HIS A 54 12.66 -19.32 -5.18
C HIS A 54 13.79 -18.29 -5.29
N SER A 55 14.86 -18.63 -6.00
CA SER A 55 16.05 -17.77 -6.16
C SER A 55 16.07 -16.94 -7.46
N TYR A 56 14.97 -16.89 -8.22
CA TYR A 56 14.91 -16.09 -9.44
C TYR A 56 15.16 -14.62 -9.14
N LYS A 57 16.05 -14.01 -9.93
CA LYS A 57 16.29 -12.56 -9.89
C LYS A 57 15.29 -11.87 -10.79
N TYR A 58 14.66 -10.83 -10.26
CA TYR A 58 13.69 -10.02 -10.98
C TYR A 58 14.21 -8.61 -11.16
N ILE A 59 13.91 -8.03 -12.32
CA ILE A 59 14.05 -6.61 -12.60
C ILE A 59 12.72 -6.06 -13.08
N LEU A 60 12.45 -4.79 -12.78
CA LEU A 60 11.19 -4.14 -13.14
C LEU A 60 11.21 -3.73 -14.62
N TYR A 61 10.37 -4.36 -15.43
CA TYR A 61 10.13 -4.00 -16.82
C TYR A 61 8.80 -3.25 -17.00
N ILE A 62 8.52 -2.84 -18.25
CA ILE A 62 7.28 -2.15 -18.65
C ILE A 62 6.03 -2.88 -18.14
N ARG A 63 6.00 -4.22 -18.21
CA ARG A 63 4.87 -5.06 -17.75
C ARG A 63 5.03 -5.54 -16.31
N GLY A 64 5.87 -4.91 -15.49
CA GLY A 64 6.17 -5.31 -14.09
C GLY A 64 7.41 -6.22 -13.95
N PRO A 65 7.60 -6.90 -12.80
CA PRO A 65 8.77 -7.74 -12.54
C PRO A 65 8.92 -8.89 -13.56
N TYR A 66 10.13 -9.10 -14.05
CA TYR A 66 10.45 -10.16 -15.01
C TYR A 66 11.77 -10.83 -14.66
N SER A 67 11.83 -12.16 -14.82
CA SER A 67 13.03 -12.95 -14.67
C SER A 67 13.35 -13.71 -15.96
N SER A 68 14.54 -13.44 -16.53
CA SER A 68 15.04 -14.18 -17.68
C SER A 68 15.31 -15.65 -17.34
N ALA A 69 15.83 -15.92 -16.13
CA ALA A 69 16.10 -17.29 -15.67
C ALA A 69 14.82 -18.14 -15.61
N LEU A 70 13.71 -17.56 -15.14
CA LEU A 70 12.41 -18.23 -15.18
C LEU A 70 11.93 -18.45 -16.63
N ALA A 71 12.20 -17.50 -17.52
CA ALA A 71 11.85 -17.65 -18.92
C ALA A 71 12.60 -18.80 -19.59
N ASP A 72 13.89 -18.92 -19.34
CA ASP A 72 14.71 -20.02 -19.83
C ASP A 72 14.16 -21.37 -19.33
N GLU A 73 13.67 -21.43 -18.08
CA GLU A 73 13.08 -22.64 -17.52
C GLU A 73 11.75 -23.02 -18.18
N TYR A 74 10.79 -22.11 -18.35
CA TYR A 74 9.51 -22.47 -18.98
C TYR A 74 9.61 -22.68 -20.49
N TYR A 75 10.66 -22.19 -21.15
CA TYR A 75 10.95 -22.50 -22.55
C TYR A 75 11.67 -23.84 -22.75
N ASN A 76 12.13 -24.47 -21.66
CA ASN A 76 12.78 -25.76 -21.74
C ASN A 76 11.79 -26.85 -22.20
N GLU A 77 12.02 -27.44 -23.37
CA GLU A 77 11.14 -28.47 -23.95
C GLU A 77 11.06 -29.73 -23.07
N ASP A 78 12.07 -29.95 -22.22
CA ASP A 78 12.13 -31.09 -21.31
C ASP A 78 11.46 -30.83 -19.96
N ILE A 79 10.86 -29.66 -19.75
CA ILE A 79 10.26 -29.29 -18.46
C ILE A 79 9.23 -30.32 -17.97
N LEU A 80 8.51 -30.95 -18.90
CA LEU A 80 7.51 -31.98 -18.62
C LEU A 80 8.11 -33.34 -18.23
N LYS A 81 9.42 -33.54 -18.45
CA LYS A 81 10.12 -34.77 -18.06
C LYS A 81 10.51 -34.77 -16.58
N TYR A 82 10.44 -33.62 -15.92
CA TYR A 82 10.78 -33.50 -14.51
C TYR A 82 9.57 -33.89 -13.64
N SER A 83 9.82 -34.70 -12.61
CA SER A 83 8.81 -34.99 -11.61
C SER A 83 8.53 -33.75 -10.74
N PRO A 84 7.26 -33.48 -10.37
CA PRO A 84 6.93 -32.39 -9.47
C PRO A 84 7.62 -32.62 -8.12
N LEU A 85 8.24 -31.56 -7.60
CA LEU A 85 8.82 -31.54 -6.26
C LEU A 85 7.99 -30.57 -5.42
N GLU A 86 7.44 -31.05 -4.31
CA GLU A 86 6.62 -30.23 -3.41
C GLU A 86 7.40 -29.03 -2.87
N ILE A 87 6.74 -27.89 -2.79
CA ILE A 87 7.32 -26.65 -2.24
C ILE A 87 6.91 -26.55 -0.77
N GLU A 88 7.87 -26.80 0.12
CA GLU A 88 7.63 -26.69 1.56
C GLU A 88 7.15 -25.28 1.94
N GLY A 89 6.03 -25.20 2.67
CA GLY A 89 5.46 -23.95 3.16
C GLY A 89 4.67 -23.13 2.13
N PHE A 90 4.53 -23.60 0.89
CA PHE A 90 3.73 -22.91 -0.13
C PHE A 90 2.23 -23.11 0.11
N ASP A 91 1.52 -22.02 0.39
CA ASP A 91 0.07 -22.01 0.53
C ASP A 91 -0.60 -21.82 -0.84
N SER A 92 -0.77 -22.93 -1.55
CA SER A 92 -1.38 -22.94 -2.88
C SER A 92 -2.83 -22.47 -2.91
N ASN A 93 -3.58 -22.67 -1.81
CA ASN A 93 -4.99 -22.29 -1.75
C ASN A 93 -5.13 -20.78 -1.67
N SER A 94 -4.47 -20.14 -0.69
CA SER A 94 -4.47 -18.68 -0.58
C SER A 94 -3.87 -18.02 -1.82
N PHE A 95 -2.85 -18.65 -2.42
CA PHE A 95 -2.28 -18.15 -3.68
C PHE A 95 -3.34 -18.14 -4.79
N ASN A 96 -4.05 -19.25 -4.99
CA ASN A 96 -5.08 -19.36 -6.02
C ASN A 96 -6.26 -18.43 -5.75
N ASP A 97 -6.66 -18.23 -4.49
CA ASP A 97 -7.69 -17.25 -4.14
C ASP A 97 -7.29 -15.82 -4.51
N PHE A 98 -6.00 -15.49 -4.36
CA PHE A 98 -5.48 -14.17 -4.69
C PHE A 98 -5.35 -13.91 -6.20
N VAL A 99 -4.83 -14.89 -6.96
CA VAL A 99 -4.56 -14.70 -8.40
C VAL A 99 -5.67 -15.21 -9.32
N GLY A 100 -6.55 -16.08 -8.81
CA GLY A 100 -7.58 -16.76 -9.58
C GLY A 100 -8.57 -15.78 -10.22
N GLY A 101 -8.80 -15.92 -11.53
CA GLY A 101 -9.74 -15.08 -12.28
C GLY A 101 -9.32 -13.62 -12.45
N LYS A 102 -8.16 -13.20 -11.92
CA LYS A 102 -7.69 -11.82 -12.02
C LYS A 102 -7.20 -11.49 -13.44
N THR A 103 -7.39 -10.23 -13.84
CA THR A 103 -6.98 -9.73 -15.15
C THR A 103 -5.48 -9.48 -15.24
N ILE A 104 -4.93 -9.37 -16.45
CA ILE A 104 -3.51 -9.05 -16.64
C ILE A 104 -3.16 -7.69 -16.03
N PRO A 105 -3.93 -6.60 -16.24
CA PRO A 105 -3.66 -5.33 -15.57
C PRO A 105 -3.60 -5.46 -14.05
N TYR A 106 -4.49 -6.24 -13.43
CA TYR A 106 -4.45 -6.48 -11.99
C TYR A 106 -3.16 -7.17 -11.56
N LEU A 107 -2.74 -8.24 -12.25
CA LEU A 107 -1.52 -8.98 -11.92
C LEU A 107 -0.25 -8.13 -12.14
N GLU A 108 -0.25 -7.30 -13.18
CA GLU A 108 0.81 -6.30 -13.40
C GLU A 108 0.85 -5.28 -12.27
N SER A 109 -0.30 -4.81 -11.80
CA SER A 109 -0.37 -3.91 -10.65
C SER A 109 0.14 -4.57 -9.38
N ALA A 110 -0.42 -5.72 -9.02
CA ALA A 110 -0.09 -6.43 -7.80
C ALA A 110 1.40 -6.77 -7.71
N SER A 111 1.96 -7.35 -8.78
CA SER A 111 3.39 -7.68 -8.83
C SER A 111 4.29 -6.44 -8.78
N THR A 112 3.87 -5.32 -9.37
CA THR A 112 4.63 -4.06 -9.31
C THR A 112 4.60 -3.44 -7.92
N ILE A 113 3.42 -3.42 -7.26
CA ILE A 113 3.27 -2.91 -5.89
C ILE A 113 4.14 -3.70 -4.93
N LEU A 114 4.05 -5.03 -4.98
CA LEU A 114 4.87 -5.94 -4.18
C LEU A 114 6.38 -5.71 -4.42
N TYR A 115 6.78 -5.46 -5.66
CA TYR A 115 8.17 -5.11 -5.97
C TYR A 115 8.63 -3.82 -5.29
N TYR A 116 7.80 -2.77 -5.26
CA TYR A 116 8.18 -1.54 -4.57
C TYR A 116 8.13 -1.69 -3.05
N MET A 117 7.16 -2.42 -2.51
CA MET A 117 7.10 -2.73 -1.07
C MET A 117 8.34 -3.47 -0.56
N ASP A 118 9.00 -4.27 -1.41
CA ASP A 118 10.24 -4.97 -1.05
C ASP A 118 11.46 -4.03 -0.94
N ILE A 119 11.44 -2.87 -1.61
CA ILE A 119 12.61 -1.98 -1.74
C ILE A 119 12.41 -0.60 -1.11
N GLU A 120 11.17 -0.19 -0.85
CA GLU A 120 10.82 1.10 -0.28
C GLU A 120 10.12 0.91 1.08
N GLU A 121 10.66 1.58 2.11
CA GLU A 121 10.03 1.62 3.42
C GLU A 121 8.79 2.51 3.40
N ASN A 122 7.73 2.11 4.14
CA ASN A 122 6.47 2.85 4.27
C ASN A 122 5.74 3.12 2.94
N PHE A 123 5.80 2.17 2.00
CA PHE A 123 5.12 2.27 0.71
C PHE A 123 3.60 2.31 0.88
N THR A 124 2.98 3.45 0.61
CA THR A 124 1.54 3.68 0.82
C THR A 124 0.69 3.39 -0.42
N ARG A 125 -0.63 3.40 -0.25
CA ARG A 125 -1.59 3.32 -1.35
C ARG A 125 -1.44 4.47 -2.34
N SER A 126 -1.21 5.69 -1.84
CA SER A 126 -1.01 6.87 -2.68
C SER A 126 0.26 6.71 -3.54
N ASP A 127 1.34 6.18 -2.95
CA ASP A 127 2.58 5.88 -3.68
C ASP A 127 2.34 4.83 -4.78
N ALA A 128 1.55 3.79 -4.47
CA ALA A 128 1.17 2.77 -5.43
C ALA A 128 0.44 3.39 -6.64
N ILE A 129 -0.60 4.18 -6.40
CA ILE A 129 -1.38 4.85 -7.45
C ILE A 129 -0.47 5.77 -8.28
N GLN A 130 0.26 6.67 -7.62
CA GLN A 130 1.10 7.64 -8.31
C GLN A 130 2.17 6.96 -9.17
N LYS A 131 2.93 6.01 -8.61
CA LYS A 131 4.00 5.34 -9.35
C LYS A 131 3.46 4.50 -10.49
N LEU A 132 2.39 3.73 -10.26
CA LEU A 132 1.82 2.89 -11.32
C LEU A 132 1.21 3.73 -12.44
N GLN A 133 0.55 4.84 -12.13
CA GLN A 133 0.06 5.76 -13.16
C GLN A 133 1.19 6.38 -13.98
N MET A 134 2.34 6.69 -13.36
CA MET A 134 3.50 7.21 -14.09
C MET A 134 4.11 6.18 -15.06
N ILE A 135 4.28 4.93 -14.62
CA ILE A 135 4.95 3.89 -15.42
C ILE A 135 4.00 3.09 -16.31
N LYS A 136 2.72 3.04 -15.97
CA LYS A 136 1.65 2.27 -16.61
C LYS A 136 0.36 3.11 -16.67
N PRO A 137 0.36 4.24 -17.41
CA PRO A 137 -0.80 5.14 -17.50
C PRO A 137 -2.05 4.51 -18.12
N HIS A 138 -1.92 3.32 -18.72
CA HIS A 138 -3.01 2.55 -19.30
C HIS A 138 -3.76 1.67 -18.29
N ILE A 139 -3.24 1.54 -17.05
CA ILE A 139 -3.92 0.80 -15.99
C ILE A 139 -4.77 1.78 -15.19
N ASP A 140 -6.05 1.46 -15.07
CA ASP A 140 -7.01 2.21 -14.29
C ASP A 140 -6.59 2.27 -12.81
N SER A 141 -6.68 3.44 -12.18
CA SER A 141 -6.38 3.63 -10.75
C SER A 141 -7.20 2.72 -9.84
N GLU A 142 -8.42 2.38 -10.26
CA GLU A 142 -9.28 1.44 -9.56
C GLU A 142 -8.66 0.05 -9.47
N ILE A 143 -8.04 -0.41 -10.56
CA ILE A 143 -7.35 -1.71 -10.59
C ILE A 143 -6.13 -1.67 -9.69
N VAL A 144 -5.39 -0.55 -9.69
CA VAL A 144 -4.23 -0.34 -8.80
C VAL A 144 -4.65 -0.38 -7.34
N ARG A 145 -5.71 0.36 -6.99
CA ARG A 145 -6.28 0.41 -5.65
C ARG A 145 -6.72 -0.98 -5.19
N ASN A 146 -7.53 -1.67 -5.98
CA ASN A 146 -8.01 -3.01 -5.64
C ASN A 146 -6.85 -4.01 -5.46
N ALA A 147 -5.80 -3.92 -6.28
CA ALA A 147 -4.61 -4.75 -6.11
C ALA A 147 -3.85 -4.44 -4.81
N TYR A 148 -3.72 -3.16 -4.45
CA TYR A 148 -3.09 -2.74 -3.20
C TYR A 148 -3.85 -3.27 -1.98
N GLU A 149 -5.17 -3.09 -1.94
CA GLU A 149 -6.00 -3.56 -0.82
C GLU A 149 -5.94 -5.07 -0.63
N ASP A 150 -6.00 -5.84 -1.73
CA ASP A 150 -5.87 -7.29 -1.65
C ASP A 150 -4.46 -7.70 -1.15
N ILE A 151 -3.39 -6.98 -1.51
CA ILE A 151 -2.03 -7.23 -0.96
C ILE A 151 -1.96 -6.95 0.54
N ILE A 152 -2.55 -5.86 0.99
CA ILE A 152 -2.59 -5.52 2.43
C ILE A 152 -3.35 -6.60 3.20
N ARG A 153 -4.50 -7.06 2.68
CA ARG A 153 -5.24 -8.20 3.23
C ARG A 153 -4.39 -9.46 3.32
N LEU A 154 -3.61 -9.80 2.29
CA LEU A 154 -2.69 -10.95 2.35
C LEU A 154 -1.67 -10.84 3.49
N ASN A 155 -1.06 -9.66 3.68
CA ASN A 155 -0.10 -9.43 4.76
C ASN A 155 -0.76 -9.53 6.14
N PHE A 156 -2.03 -9.12 6.26
CA PHE A 156 -2.84 -9.35 7.45
C PHE A 156 -3.12 -10.85 7.70
N PHE A 157 -3.38 -11.65 6.66
CA PHE A 157 -3.61 -13.09 6.82
C PHE A 157 -2.36 -13.86 7.26
N LYS A 158 -1.16 -13.41 6.86
CA LYS A 158 0.11 -13.98 7.34
C LYS A 158 0.42 -13.60 8.78
N ASN A 159 0.01 -12.42 9.21
CA ASN A 159 0.07 -11.99 10.61
C ASN A 159 -1.28 -12.29 11.30
N LYS A 160 -1.57 -13.60 11.48
CA LYS A 160 -2.86 -14.14 11.93
C LYS A 160 -3.19 -13.84 13.41
N ASN A 161 -3.30 -12.55 13.74
CA ASN A 161 -3.79 -11.98 15.00
C ASN A 161 -4.95 -11.00 14.80
N LEU A 162 -5.63 -10.99 13.65
CA LEU A 162 -6.69 -10.03 13.35
C LEU A 162 -8.05 -10.71 13.22
N TYR A 163 -8.73 -10.76 14.37
CA TYR A 163 -10.14 -11.10 14.55
C TYR A 163 -11.04 -9.84 14.50
N GLU A 164 -10.61 -8.76 13.84
CA GLU A 164 -11.25 -7.44 13.89
C GLU A 164 -11.86 -7.05 12.55
N ILE A 165 -13.04 -7.54 12.19
CA ILE A 165 -13.87 -6.85 11.17
C ILE A 165 -15.21 -6.41 11.78
N VAL A 166 -15.70 -7.11 12.81
CA VAL A 166 -16.85 -6.67 13.60
C VAL A 166 -16.43 -5.75 14.77
N VAL A 167 -15.13 -5.69 15.10
CA VAL A 167 -14.56 -4.84 16.16
C VAL A 167 -14.07 -3.47 15.64
N ILE A 168 -14.00 -3.28 14.32
CA ILE A 168 -13.42 -2.06 13.71
C ILE A 168 -14.26 -0.81 14.04
N ASP A 169 -15.59 -0.90 14.00
CA ASP A 169 -16.44 0.30 14.20
C ASP A 169 -16.26 0.91 15.61
N GLU A 170 -16.30 0.07 16.65
CA GLU A 170 -16.04 0.50 18.04
C GLU A 170 -14.58 0.95 18.25
N ASN A 171 -13.61 0.37 17.53
CA ASN A 171 -12.20 0.74 17.65
C ASN A 171 -11.85 2.04 16.89
N LEU A 172 -12.51 2.34 15.77
CA LEU A 172 -12.23 3.58 15.02
C LEU A 172 -12.72 4.82 15.74
N ASP A 173 -13.87 4.75 16.43
CA ASP A 173 -14.32 5.85 17.29
C ASP A 173 -13.36 6.07 18.47
N ASN A 174 -12.90 4.99 19.11
CA ASN A 174 -11.88 5.08 20.14
C ASN A 174 -10.54 5.62 19.59
N LYS A 175 -10.11 5.19 18.40
CA LYS A 175 -8.91 5.69 17.73
C LYS A 175 -9.03 7.18 17.39
N LYS A 176 -10.20 7.62 16.93
CA LYS A 176 -10.54 9.02 16.68
C LYS A 176 -10.45 9.83 17.97
N GLU A 177 -11.03 9.34 19.06
CA GLU A 177 -10.98 10.01 20.36
C GLU A 177 -9.54 10.11 20.91
N ILE A 178 -8.76 9.03 20.83
CA ILE A 178 -7.34 9.03 21.21
C ILE A 178 -6.56 10.05 20.38
N LEU A 179 -6.78 10.09 19.07
CA LEU A 179 -6.10 10.99 18.17
C LEU A 179 -6.47 12.47 18.43
N LEU A 180 -7.75 12.76 18.64
CA LEU A 180 -8.22 14.09 19.06
C LEU A 180 -7.55 14.53 20.37
N ASN A 181 -7.47 13.64 21.36
CA ASN A 181 -6.80 13.94 22.63
C ASN A 181 -5.30 14.23 22.45
N GLN A 182 -4.61 13.49 21.57
CA GLN A 182 -3.20 13.76 21.24
C GLN A 182 -3.03 15.10 20.54
N ILE A 183 -3.87 15.39 19.55
CA ILE A 183 -3.87 16.66 18.82
C ILE A 183 -4.05 17.82 19.80
N ASN A 184 -5.08 17.77 20.65
CA ASN A 184 -5.35 18.81 21.65
C ASN A 184 -4.20 18.99 22.64
N ALA A 185 -3.55 17.91 23.07
CA ALA A 185 -2.37 17.99 23.93
C ALA A 185 -1.20 18.73 23.23
N TYR A 186 -0.97 18.45 21.95
CA TYR A 186 0.08 19.13 21.18
C TYR A 186 -0.26 20.58 20.82
N VAL A 187 -1.51 20.89 20.49
CA VAL A 187 -1.98 22.27 20.30
C VAL A 187 -1.65 23.11 21.53
N ASN A 188 -2.05 22.62 22.71
CA ASN A 188 -1.77 23.29 23.98
C ASN A 188 -0.26 23.47 24.20
N TYR A 189 0.53 22.40 24.02
CA TYR A 189 1.98 22.46 24.21
C TYR A 189 2.66 23.51 23.30
N PHE A 190 2.36 23.51 22.01
CA PHE A 190 3.02 24.41 21.06
C PHE A 190 2.49 25.85 21.14
N SER A 191 1.28 26.06 21.67
CA SER A 191 0.76 27.41 21.92
C SER A 191 1.55 28.16 23.02
N ASP A 192 2.14 27.43 23.98
CA ASP A 192 3.01 27.99 25.02
C ASP A 192 4.37 28.49 24.48
N PHE A 193 4.76 28.09 23.26
CA PHE A 193 6.05 28.47 22.68
C PHE A 193 6.05 29.89 22.08
N GLY A 194 4.94 30.62 22.22
CA GLY A 194 4.75 31.96 21.67
C GLY A 194 4.50 31.94 20.16
N LYS A 195 4.41 33.12 19.54
CA LYS A 195 4.09 33.29 18.11
C LYS A 195 5.35 33.26 17.23
N CYS A 196 6.07 32.14 17.18
CA CYS A 196 7.08 31.92 16.15
C CYS A 196 6.46 31.27 14.90
N ASN A 197 7.14 31.34 13.76
CA ASN A 197 6.60 30.75 12.52
C ASN A 197 6.33 29.25 12.68
N ASN A 198 7.24 28.53 13.35
CA ASN A 198 7.10 27.09 13.55
C ASN A 198 5.89 26.73 14.43
N SER A 199 5.58 27.54 15.46
CA SER A 199 4.41 27.26 16.32
C SER A 199 3.12 27.56 15.58
N ILE A 200 3.09 28.61 14.76
CA ILE A 200 1.93 28.93 13.91
C ILE A 200 1.66 27.78 12.93
N ILE A 201 2.71 27.23 12.29
CA ILE A 201 2.57 26.10 11.36
C ILE A 201 2.05 24.86 12.09
N VAL A 202 2.71 24.46 13.19
CA VAL A 202 2.35 23.23 13.90
C VAL A 202 0.98 23.36 14.56
N SER A 203 0.73 24.40 15.35
CA SER A 203 -0.58 24.61 15.99
C SER A 203 -1.69 24.77 14.97
N GLY A 204 -1.49 25.58 13.92
CA GLY A 204 -2.50 25.77 12.88
C GLY A 204 -2.81 24.48 12.11
N SER A 205 -1.80 23.65 11.84
CA SER A 205 -2.02 22.33 11.24
C SER A 205 -2.82 21.40 12.15
N LEU A 206 -2.50 21.37 13.43
CA LEU A 206 -3.17 20.53 14.42
C LEU A 206 -4.63 20.97 14.65
N ASP A 207 -4.86 22.28 14.73
CA ASP A 207 -6.22 22.85 14.84
C ASP A 207 -7.06 22.45 13.63
N TYR A 208 -6.51 22.58 12.42
CA TYR A 208 -7.16 22.11 11.20
C TYR A 208 -7.52 20.62 11.28
N LEU A 209 -6.58 19.77 11.69
CA LEU A 209 -6.83 18.32 11.84
C LEU A 209 -7.92 18.01 12.88
N SER A 210 -7.96 18.75 13.98
CA SER A 210 -9.03 18.62 14.99
C SER A 210 -10.39 18.92 14.37
N MET A 211 -10.51 20.04 13.64
CA MET A 211 -11.75 20.41 12.96
C MET A 211 -12.20 19.37 11.94
N VAL A 212 -11.26 18.75 11.20
CA VAL A 212 -11.57 17.67 10.25
C VAL A 212 -12.14 16.46 10.99
N LEU A 213 -11.49 16.02 12.08
CA LEU A 213 -11.97 14.90 12.87
C LEU A 213 -13.34 15.20 13.50
N GLU A 214 -13.60 16.43 13.93
CA GLU A 214 -14.90 16.80 14.49
C GLU A 214 -16.03 16.79 13.45
N LYS A 215 -15.73 17.15 12.19
CA LYS A 215 -16.71 17.31 11.12
C LYS A 215 -16.87 16.11 10.20
N GLU A 216 -15.96 15.14 10.25
CA GLU A 216 -16.03 13.96 9.39
C GLU A 216 -17.30 13.14 9.66
N THR A 217 -17.95 12.72 8.57
CA THR A 217 -19.09 11.79 8.56
C THR A 217 -18.83 10.69 7.53
N LEU A 218 -17.62 10.17 7.52
CA LEU A 218 -17.16 9.23 6.51
C LEU A 218 -17.71 7.83 6.76
N ASP A 219 -17.76 7.02 5.70
CA ASP A 219 -17.91 5.59 5.88
C ASP A 219 -16.68 4.96 6.54
N LEU A 220 -16.82 3.71 6.99
CA LEU A 220 -15.80 3.01 7.77
C LEU A 220 -14.44 2.93 7.06
N GLU A 221 -14.44 2.76 5.73
CA GLU A 221 -13.23 2.60 4.93
C GLU A 221 -12.49 3.94 4.82
N MET A 222 -13.19 4.99 4.38
CA MET A 222 -12.64 6.33 4.26
C MET A 222 -12.19 6.88 5.62
N LYS A 223 -12.91 6.56 6.70
CA LYS A 223 -12.58 6.95 8.06
C LYS A 223 -11.28 6.30 8.54
N ASN A 224 -11.08 5.01 8.28
CA ASN A 224 -9.83 4.34 8.67
C ASN A 224 -8.62 4.96 7.96
N ASP A 225 -8.74 5.22 6.67
CA ASP A 225 -7.69 5.84 5.86
C ASP A 225 -7.33 7.24 6.37
N LEU A 226 -8.36 8.06 6.65
CA LEU A 226 -8.18 9.38 7.26
C LEU A 226 -7.44 9.23 8.60
N LEU A 227 -7.92 8.37 9.50
CA LEU A 227 -7.32 8.21 10.83
C LEU A 227 -5.87 7.73 10.77
N GLU A 228 -5.50 6.86 9.83
CA GLU A 228 -4.12 6.43 9.63
C GLU A 228 -3.24 7.57 9.11
N LEU A 229 -3.71 8.30 8.10
CA LEU A 229 -3.01 9.46 7.56
C LEU A 229 -2.73 10.52 8.63
N LEU A 230 -3.74 10.84 9.44
CA LEU A 230 -3.63 11.81 10.53
C LEU A 230 -2.75 11.30 11.67
N SER A 231 -2.86 10.03 12.05
CA SER A 231 -1.97 9.41 13.05
C SER A 231 -0.51 9.49 12.63
N ASN A 232 -0.22 9.26 11.35
CA ASN A 232 1.13 9.37 10.81
C ASN A 232 1.65 10.81 10.84
N TYR A 233 0.80 11.82 10.68
CA TYR A 233 1.18 13.22 10.84
C TYR A 233 1.48 13.56 12.30
N VAL A 234 0.57 13.19 13.21
CA VAL A 234 0.72 13.42 14.66
C VAL A 234 1.97 12.73 15.22
N SER A 235 2.33 11.56 14.70
CA SER A 235 3.59 10.88 15.05
C SER A 235 4.84 11.70 14.67
N ASP A 236 4.82 12.41 13.54
CA ASP A 236 5.93 13.31 13.18
C ASP A 236 5.96 14.57 14.04
N VAL A 237 4.79 15.11 14.39
CA VAL A 237 4.68 16.20 15.38
C VAL A 237 5.23 15.77 16.73
N LYS A 238 4.96 14.53 17.16
CA LYS A 238 5.52 13.98 18.40
C LYS A 238 7.05 13.95 18.36
N LYS A 239 7.68 13.58 17.23
CA LYS A 239 9.14 13.61 17.11
C LYS A 239 9.69 15.03 17.30
N ILE A 240 8.98 16.02 16.77
CA ILE A 240 9.35 17.45 16.95
C ILE A 240 9.20 17.86 18.42
N TYR A 241 8.09 17.47 19.06
CA TYR A 241 7.88 17.64 20.49
C TYR A 241 9.06 17.05 21.29
N ASP A 242 9.40 15.78 21.05
CA ASP A 242 10.47 15.06 21.75
C ASP A 242 11.83 15.73 21.53
N LEU A 243 12.13 16.17 20.29
CA LEU A 243 13.39 16.84 19.95
C LEU A 243 13.49 18.26 20.51
N SER A 244 12.36 18.93 20.73
CA SER A 244 12.35 20.28 21.26
C SER A 244 12.65 20.32 22.76
N ASP A 245 12.37 19.22 23.47
CA ASP A 245 12.58 19.04 24.92
C ASP A 245 12.07 20.24 25.74
N GLY A 246 10.91 20.80 25.36
CA GLY A 246 10.33 21.94 26.07
C GLY A 246 11.04 23.28 25.84
N ASN A 247 11.96 23.36 24.88
CA ASN A 247 12.76 24.56 24.62
C ASN A 247 12.25 25.31 23.36
N PRO A 248 11.58 26.47 23.53
CA PRO A 248 11.04 27.23 22.41
C PRO A 248 12.11 27.72 21.42
N ARG A 249 13.33 27.99 21.90
CA ARG A 249 14.43 28.42 21.02
C ARG A 249 14.89 27.28 20.13
N VAL A 250 14.99 26.06 20.67
CA VAL A 250 15.39 24.90 19.87
C VAL A 250 14.34 24.65 18.78
N PHE A 251 13.07 24.70 19.15
CA PHE A 251 11.95 24.57 18.22
C PHE A 251 11.92 25.65 17.13
N GLU A 252 12.21 26.91 17.46
CA GLU A 252 12.26 28.02 16.51
C GLU A 252 13.25 27.80 15.36
N TYR A 253 14.38 27.10 15.62
CA TYR A 253 15.40 26.82 14.60
C TYR A 253 15.23 25.47 13.88
N MET A 254 14.16 24.71 14.17
CA MET A 254 13.91 23.44 13.49
C MET A 254 13.46 23.67 12.04
N ASN A 255 13.92 22.80 11.14
CA ASN A 255 13.45 22.77 9.76
C ASN A 255 12.19 21.92 9.65
N LEU A 256 11.05 22.58 9.40
CA LEU A 256 9.74 21.94 9.30
C LEU A 256 9.25 21.70 7.87
N ASN A 257 10.08 21.92 6.84
CA ASN A 257 9.65 21.81 5.44
C ASN A 257 9.04 20.44 5.10
N SER A 258 9.57 19.35 5.67
CA SER A 258 9.01 18.01 5.45
C SER A 258 7.62 17.86 6.07
N LEU A 259 7.42 18.44 7.26
CA LEU A 259 6.14 18.40 7.95
C LEU A 259 5.11 19.27 7.21
N GLU A 260 5.50 20.46 6.77
CA GLU A 260 4.63 21.37 6.01
C GLU A 260 4.20 20.75 4.67
N ASN A 261 5.13 20.15 3.92
CA ASN A 261 4.81 19.44 2.69
C ASN A 261 3.85 18.27 2.92
N LYS A 262 4.02 17.53 4.02
CA LYS A 262 3.12 16.45 4.41
C LYS A 262 1.74 17.00 4.75
N PHE A 263 1.65 18.10 5.49
CA PHE A 263 0.40 18.76 5.81
C PHE A 263 -0.34 19.25 4.56
N ASN A 264 0.36 19.83 3.59
CA ASN A 264 -0.24 20.26 2.33
C ASN A 264 -0.87 19.09 1.56
N ARG A 265 -0.22 17.93 1.51
CA ARG A 265 -0.80 16.72 0.90
C ARG A 265 -2.02 16.22 1.65
N ILE A 266 -2.01 16.33 2.98
CA ILE A 266 -3.17 15.96 3.81
C ILE A 266 -4.35 16.88 3.51
N GLN A 267 -4.13 18.18 3.40
CA GLN A 267 -5.17 19.13 3.00
C GLN A 267 -5.71 18.84 1.59
N ASP A 268 -4.84 18.52 0.62
CA ASP A 268 -5.27 18.13 -0.73
C ASP A 268 -6.17 16.89 -0.68
N TYR A 269 -5.78 15.85 0.06
CA TYR A 269 -6.60 14.64 0.22
C TYR A 269 -7.96 14.93 0.88
N ILE A 270 -7.96 15.66 2.01
CA ILE A 270 -9.17 16.00 2.75
C ILE A 270 -10.13 16.85 1.92
N SER A 271 -9.61 17.82 1.17
CA SER A 271 -10.42 18.75 0.40
C SER A 271 -10.91 18.13 -0.92
N GLN A 272 -10.02 17.49 -1.68
CA GLN A 272 -10.32 17.04 -3.04
C GLN A 272 -10.90 15.63 -3.09
N GLU A 273 -10.42 14.72 -2.24
CA GLU A 273 -10.84 13.32 -2.26
C GLU A 273 -11.97 13.05 -1.27
N LEU A 274 -11.86 13.57 -0.04
CA LEU A 274 -12.86 13.31 1.01
C LEU A 274 -13.99 14.36 1.06
N GLY A 275 -13.74 15.58 0.56
CA GLY A 275 -14.72 16.67 0.58
C GLY A 275 -15.17 17.12 1.98
N ILE A 276 -14.34 16.91 3.01
CA ILE A 276 -14.72 17.20 4.41
C ILE A 276 -14.52 18.68 4.75
N PHE A 277 -13.36 19.21 4.37
CA PHE A 277 -12.93 20.53 4.77
C PHE A 277 -12.03 21.16 3.69
N PRO A 278 -12.20 22.46 3.35
CA PRO A 278 -11.38 23.12 2.34
C PRO A 278 -9.95 23.31 2.84
N ARG A 279 -9.03 23.76 1.98
CA ARG A 279 -7.67 24.08 2.42
C ARG A 279 -7.67 25.40 3.20
N LEU A 280 -6.72 25.56 4.12
CA LEU A 280 -6.57 26.81 4.90
C LEU A 280 -6.30 28.05 4.03
N TYR A 281 -5.75 27.87 2.83
CA TYR A 281 -5.36 28.96 1.93
C TYR A 281 -6.26 29.10 0.71
N ASP A 282 -7.38 28.37 0.66
CA ASP A 282 -8.34 28.54 -0.42
C ASP A 282 -9.10 29.86 -0.20
N SER A 283 -8.97 30.78 -1.17
CA SER A 283 -9.49 32.14 -1.12
C SER A 283 -11.03 32.25 -1.06
N GLU A 284 -11.75 31.13 -1.06
CA GLU A 284 -13.21 31.07 -1.01
C GLU A 284 -13.76 30.92 0.43
N PHE A 285 -12.89 30.84 1.44
CA PHE A 285 -13.28 30.72 2.85
C PHE A 285 -13.29 32.10 3.54
N GLU A 286 -14.38 32.85 3.41
CA GLU A 286 -14.69 33.89 4.39
C GLU A 286 -15.13 33.18 5.67
N LEU A 287 -14.36 33.34 6.75
CA LEU A 287 -14.81 32.95 8.09
C LEU A 287 -16.06 33.78 8.38
N ASP A 288 -17.22 33.13 8.39
CA ASP A 288 -18.45 33.73 8.89
C ASP A 288 -18.20 34.01 10.38
N GLU A 289 -17.81 35.25 10.70
CA GLU A 289 -17.71 35.76 12.06
C GLU A 289 -19.14 35.82 12.61
N GLY A 290 -19.61 34.70 13.15
CA GLY A 290 -20.92 34.60 13.78
C GLY A 290 -21.03 35.50 15.02
N ASP A 291 -22.09 36.30 15.03
CA ASP A 291 -22.62 37.11 16.15
C ASP A 291 -22.88 36.31 17.44
#